data_AF-A0A6L8DWT2-F1
#
_entry.id   AF-A0A6L8DWT2-F1
#
_cell.length_a   1.000
_cell.length_b   1.000
_cell.length_c   1.000
_cell.angle_alpha   90.00
_cell.angle_beta   90.00
_cell.angle_gamma   90.00
#
_symmetry.space_group_name_H-M   'P 1'
#
loop_
_entity.id
_entity.type
_entity.pdbx_description
1 polymer ?
#
loop_
_entity_poly.entity_id
_entity_poly.type
_entity_poly.pdbx_seq_one_letter_code
_entity_poly.pdbx_strand_id
1 'polypeptide(L)'
;MKPVTRSFGLFHVAIAAAVAVQALASETYDAELSNLVWLVLNWLMAVAAISAVVFSYMRWRGADGSAACDSISPRVLLIACAVLLVLYFEQWSSEFGIGTAELSSFRRTMWLFIDTLFVVVNATVGMRLLRGR
;
A
#
# COMPACT_ATOMS: atom_id res chain seq x y z
N MET A 1 17.77 -15.01 -6.70
CA MET A 1 16.57 -14.44 -6.04
C MET A 1 16.82 -13.11 -5.31
N LYS A 2 17.97 -12.90 -4.63
CA LYS A 2 18.29 -11.67 -3.88
C LYS A 2 18.20 -10.31 -4.62
N PRO A 3 18.54 -10.18 -5.93
CA PRO A 3 18.48 -8.87 -6.60
C PRO A 3 17.03 -8.44 -6.86
N VAL A 4 16.16 -9.38 -7.26
CA VAL A 4 14.75 -9.10 -7.56
C VAL A 4 14.01 -8.64 -6.31
N THR A 5 14.17 -9.33 -5.17
CA THR A 5 13.55 -8.92 -3.91
C THR A 5 14.03 -7.55 -3.44
N ARG A 6 15.30 -7.20 -3.66
CA ARG A 6 15.82 -5.87 -3.36
C ARG A 6 15.20 -4.78 -4.24
N SER A 7 15.04 -5.03 -5.54
CA SER A 7 14.38 -4.08 -6.44
C SER A 7 12.95 -3.79 -6.03
N PHE A 8 12.18 -4.83 -5.68
CA PHE A 8 10.84 -4.64 -5.12
C PHE A 8 10.88 -3.92 -3.78
N GLY A 9 11.86 -4.23 -2.92
CA GLY A 9 12.06 -3.51 -1.66
C GLY A 9 12.26 -2.00 -1.85
N LEU A 10 13.13 -1.60 -2.79
CA LEU A 10 13.33 -0.20 -3.17
C LEU A 10 12.05 0.41 -3.74
N PHE A 11 11.37 -0.30 -4.63
CA PHE A 11 10.11 0.16 -5.22
C PHE A 11 9.06 0.48 -4.14
N HIS A 12 8.82 -0.43 -3.19
CA HIS A 12 7.87 -0.21 -2.09
C HIS A 12 8.23 0.98 -1.19
N VAL A 13 9.52 1.16 -0.87
CA VAL A 13 9.96 2.33 -0.07
C VAL A 13 9.82 3.63 -0.85
N ALA A 14 10.22 3.63 -2.12
CA ALA A 14 10.14 4.81 -2.98
C ALA A 14 8.69 5.27 -3.17
N ILE A 15 7.76 4.33 -3.41
CA ILE A 15 6.36 4.68 -3.57
C ILE A 15 5.70 5.11 -2.26
N ALA A 16 6.03 4.46 -1.14
CA ALA A 16 5.56 4.92 0.17
C ALA A 16 6.03 6.35 0.45
N ALA A 17 7.28 6.69 0.13
CA ALA A 17 7.79 8.04 0.25
C ALA A 17 7.04 9.02 -0.68
N ALA A 18 6.81 8.65 -1.94
CA ALA A 18 6.09 9.50 -2.89
C ALA A 18 4.64 9.78 -2.46
N VAL A 19 3.93 8.76 -1.98
CA VAL A 19 2.56 8.92 -1.43
C VAL A 19 2.56 9.77 -0.18
N ALA A 20 3.51 9.56 0.74
CA ALA A 20 3.63 10.39 1.95
C ALA A 20 3.89 11.86 1.61
N VAL A 21 4.77 12.14 0.65
CA VAL A 21 5.03 13.50 0.18
C VAL A 21 3.78 14.10 -0.46
N GLN A 22 3.09 13.35 -1.33
CA GLN A 22 1.85 13.80 -1.96
C GLN A 22 0.77 14.14 -0.92
N ALA A 23 0.59 13.27 0.07
CA ALA A 23 -0.38 13.45 1.15
C ALA A 23 -0.09 14.70 2.00
N LEU A 24 1.19 15.02 2.23
CA LEU A 24 1.60 16.20 3.00
C LEU A 24 1.63 17.49 2.18
N ALA A 25 1.96 17.42 0.90
CA ALA A 25 2.18 18.58 0.04
C ALA A 25 0.90 19.08 -0.65
N SER A 26 -0.09 18.22 -0.84
CA SER A 26 -1.36 18.58 -1.46
C SER A 26 -2.41 18.89 -0.39
N GLU A 27 -3.16 19.99 -0.53
CA GLU A 27 -4.42 20.21 0.18
C GLU A 27 -5.43 19.16 -0.33
N THR A 28 -5.38 17.96 0.23
CA THR A 28 -5.18 16.74 -0.59
C THR A 28 -6.36 16.26 -1.41
N TYR A 29 -7.51 16.94 -1.43
CA TYR A 29 -8.67 16.54 -2.23
C TYR A 29 -9.60 17.71 -2.60
N ASP A 30 -9.15 18.97 -2.49
CA ASP A 30 -9.97 20.16 -2.78
C ASP A 30 -9.83 20.69 -4.22
N ALA A 31 -8.71 20.40 -4.88
CA ALA A 31 -8.61 20.51 -6.33
C ALA A 31 -8.81 19.12 -6.92
N GLU A 32 -9.74 19.01 -7.87
CA GLU A 32 -10.09 17.82 -8.64
C GLU A 32 -9.05 16.69 -8.61
N LEU A 33 -9.51 15.45 -8.40
CA LEU A 33 -8.77 14.20 -8.62
C LEU A 33 -8.21 14.05 -10.08
N SER A 34 -8.15 15.13 -10.86
CA SER A 34 -7.62 15.26 -12.22
C SER A 34 -6.12 15.61 -12.28
N ASN A 35 -5.42 15.69 -11.15
CA ASN A 35 -3.97 15.90 -11.18
C ASN A 35 -3.26 14.65 -11.72
N LEU A 36 -2.53 14.79 -12.84
CA LEU A 36 -1.76 13.73 -13.49
C LEU A 36 -0.85 12.97 -12.51
N VAL A 37 -0.31 13.68 -11.50
CA VAL A 37 0.52 13.07 -10.45
C VAL A 37 -0.28 12.07 -9.61
N TRP A 38 -1.49 12.43 -9.20
CA TRP A 38 -2.38 11.52 -8.45
C TRP A 38 -2.72 10.29 -9.28
N LEU A 39 -3.09 10.48 -10.55
CA LEU A 39 -3.42 9.36 -11.44
C LEU A 39 -2.25 8.36 -11.55
N VAL A 40 -1.04 8.84 -11.78
CA VAL A 40 0.15 7.98 -11.89
C VAL A 40 0.45 7.29 -10.57
N LEU A 41 0.42 8.02 -9.45
CA LEU A 41 0.65 7.44 -8.13
C LEU A 41 -0.39 6.37 -7.80
N ASN A 42 -1.67 6.62 -8.09
CA ASN A 42 -2.77 5.71 -7.84
C ASN A 42 -2.50 4.35 -8.53
N TRP A 43 -2.21 4.34 -9.83
CA TRP A 43 -1.87 3.10 -10.55
C TRP A 43 -0.65 2.37 -9.97
N LEU A 44 0.38 3.11 -9.57
CA LEU A 44 1.56 2.49 -8.97
C LEU A 44 1.26 1.95 -7.55
N MET A 45 0.37 2.60 -6.79
CA MET A 45 -0.12 2.12 -5.50
C MET A 45 -0.86 0.79 -5.65
N ALA A 46 -1.67 0.62 -6.69
CA ALA A 46 -2.33 -0.66 -6.97
C ALA A 46 -1.32 -1.81 -7.12
N VAL A 47 -0.29 -1.61 -7.94
CA VAL A 47 0.79 -2.60 -8.15
C VAL A 47 1.54 -2.90 -6.85
N ALA A 48 1.82 -1.87 -6.06
CA ALA A 48 2.48 -2.01 -4.78
C ALA A 48 1.61 -2.76 -3.75
N ALA A 49 0.31 -2.48 -3.67
CA ALA A 49 -0.60 -3.18 -2.77
C ALA A 49 -0.69 -4.69 -3.11
N ILE A 50 -0.81 -5.03 -4.39
CA ILE A 50 -0.85 -6.43 -4.85
C ILE A 50 0.46 -7.15 -4.52
N SER A 51 1.59 -6.57 -4.88
CA SER A 51 2.91 -7.17 -4.61
C SER A 51 3.19 -7.29 -3.10
N ALA A 52 2.73 -6.33 -2.29
CA ALA A 52 2.84 -6.39 -0.83
C ALA A 52 2.10 -7.59 -0.23
N VAL A 53 0.90 -7.91 -0.73
CA VAL A 53 0.17 -9.13 -0.35
C VAL A 53 0.95 -10.38 -0.75
N VAL A 54 1.43 -10.45 -2.00
CA VAL A 54 2.18 -11.61 -2.51
C VAL A 54 3.43 -11.88 -1.66
N PHE A 55 4.27 -10.87 -1.41
CA PHE A 55 5.48 -11.05 -0.61
C PHE A 55 5.17 -11.37 0.86
N SER A 56 4.15 -10.75 1.43
CA SER A 56 3.71 -11.05 2.81
C SER A 56 3.18 -12.47 2.93
N TYR A 57 2.46 -12.97 1.92
CA TYR A 57 1.95 -14.33 1.85
C TYR A 57 3.08 -15.36 1.72
N MET A 58 4.03 -15.12 0.81
CA MET A 58 5.20 -15.98 0.65
C MET A 58 5.99 -16.09 1.96
N ARG A 59 6.16 -14.97 2.68
CA ARG A 59 6.80 -14.95 4.00
C ARG A 59 6.02 -15.77 5.02
N TRP A 60 4.70 -15.57 5.10
CA TRP A 60 3.86 -16.32 6.03
C TRP A 60 3.94 -17.83 5.78
N ARG A 61 3.93 -18.25 4.52
CA ARG A 61 4.03 -19.67 4.15
C ARG A 61 5.41 -20.27 4.47
N GLY A 62 6.48 -19.47 4.38
CA GLY A 62 7.85 -19.90 4.70
C GLY A 62 8.23 -19.71 6.17
N ALA A 63 7.37 -19.14 7.00
CA ALA A 63 7.60 -18.98 8.43
C ALA A 63 7.30 -20.30 9.14
N ASP A 64 8.30 -21.18 9.21
CA ASP A 64 8.28 -22.26 10.19
C ASP A 64 8.08 -21.64 11.58
N GLY A 65 7.24 -22.24 12.42
CA GLY A 65 6.76 -21.66 13.69
C GLY A 65 7.82 -21.28 14.73
N SER A 66 9.11 -21.35 14.38
CA SER A 66 10.27 -20.93 15.17
C SER A 66 10.77 -19.51 14.90
N ALA A 67 10.07 -18.69 14.09
CA ALA A 67 10.43 -17.30 13.84
C ALA A 67 10.25 -16.42 15.10
N ALA A 68 11.14 -16.62 16.06
CA ALA A 68 11.33 -15.82 17.24
C ALA A 68 11.85 -14.43 16.85
N CYS A 69 11.26 -13.41 17.47
CA CYS A 69 11.73 -12.03 17.51
C CYS A 69 11.71 -11.19 16.21
N ASP A 70 10.66 -11.30 15.38
CA ASP A 70 10.30 -10.19 14.48
C ASP A 70 9.27 -9.27 15.16
N SER A 71 9.50 -7.95 15.10
CA SER A 71 8.65 -6.93 15.75
C SER A 71 7.20 -6.90 15.28
N ILE A 72 6.90 -7.49 14.11
CA ILE A 72 5.54 -7.67 13.57
C ILE A 72 5.43 -9.07 13.00
N SER A 73 4.47 -9.86 13.51
CA SER A 73 4.18 -11.20 13.02
C SER A 73 3.89 -11.22 11.51
N PRO A 74 4.42 -12.20 10.74
CA PRO A 74 4.10 -12.36 9.31
C PRO A 74 2.59 -12.37 9.03
N ARG A 75 1.78 -12.93 9.93
CA ARG A 75 0.31 -12.97 9.81
C ARG A 75 -0.31 -11.58 9.89
N VAL A 76 0.15 -10.76 10.84
CA VAL A 76 -0.37 -9.40 11.05
C VAL A 76 -0.07 -8.53 9.83
N LEU A 77 1.16 -8.61 9.29
CA LEU A 77 1.51 -7.84 8.09
C LEU A 77 0.71 -8.31 6.87
N LEU A 78 0.49 -9.62 6.70
CA LEU A 78 -0.35 -10.13 5.62
C LEU A 78 -1.80 -9.62 5.72
N ILE A 79 -2.38 -9.63 6.92
CA ILE A 79 -3.73 -9.09 7.15
C ILE A 79 -3.75 -7.59 6.82
N ALA A 80 -2.76 -6.82 7.27
CA ALA A 80 -2.69 -5.39 6.97
C ALA A 80 -2.59 -5.12 5.45
N CYS A 81 -1.78 -5.89 4.73
CA CYS A 81 -1.69 -5.82 3.26
C CYS A 81 -3.03 -6.16 2.60
N ALA A 82 -3.73 -7.19 3.07
CA ALA A 82 -5.02 -7.61 2.53
C ALA A 82 -6.12 -6.56 2.79
N VAL A 83 -6.18 -6.01 4.00
CA VAL A 83 -7.11 -4.91 4.34
C VAL A 83 -6.84 -3.69 3.48
N LEU A 84 -5.57 -3.28 3.34
CA LEU A 84 -5.19 -2.18 2.46
C LEU A 84 -5.63 -2.44 1.01
N LEU A 85 -5.40 -3.64 0.48
CA LEU A 85 -5.79 -4.00 -0.88
C LEU A 85 -7.31 -3.94 -1.08
N VAL A 86 -8.09 -4.42 -0.10
CA VAL A 86 -9.56 -4.37 -0.17
C VAL A 86 -10.08 -2.94 -0.13
N LEU A 87 -9.61 -2.12 0.82
CA LEU A 87 -10.01 -0.71 0.92
C LEU A 87 -9.65 0.08 -0.34
N TYR A 88 -8.43 -0.14 -0.83
CA TYR A 88 -7.96 0.49 -2.05
C TYR A 88 -8.81 0.08 -3.26
N PHE A 89 -9.11 -1.21 -3.42
CA PHE A 89 -9.89 -1.70 -4.55
C PHE A 89 -11.35 -1.20 -4.51
N GLU A 90 -11.94 -1.08 -3.33
CA GLU A 90 -13.29 -0.52 -3.15
C GLU A 90 -13.34 0.95 -3.60
N GLN A 91 -12.42 1.78 -3.11
CA GLN A 91 -12.33 3.18 -3.54
C GLN A 91 -12.02 3.31 -5.03
N TRP A 92 -11.12 2.47 -5.55
CA TRP A 92 -10.75 2.48 -6.95
C TRP A 92 -11.90 2.02 -7.86
N SER A 93 -12.71 1.04 -7.46
CA SER A 93 -13.92 0.64 -8.20
C SER A 93 -14.97 1.75 -8.27
N SER A 94 -15.10 2.55 -7.19
CA SER A 94 -15.98 3.72 -7.14
C SER A 94 -15.57 4.79 -8.17
N GLU A 95 -14.26 4.97 -8.42
CA GLU A 95 -13.75 5.89 -9.46
C GLU A 95 -14.19 5.49 -10.88
N PHE A 96 -14.38 4.19 -11.14
CA PHE A 96 -14.88 3.68 -12.43
C PHE A 96 -16.41 3.61 -12.52
N GLY A 97 -17.13 4.14 -11.52
CA GLY A 97 -18.60 4.07 -11.47
C GLY A 97 -19.13 2.67 -11.16
N ILE A 98 -18.29 1.78 -10.63
CA ILE A 98 -18.66 0.43 -10.22
C ILE A 98 -18.87 0.45 -8.71
N GLY A 99 -20.11 0.72 -8.26
CA GLY A 99 -20.44 0.74 -6.83
C GLY A 99 -21.54 1.72 -6.43
N THR A 100 -21.73 1.89 -5.12
CA THR A 100 -22.68 2.86 -4.55
C THR A 100 -22.12 4.29 -4.63
N ALA A 101 -22.99 5.27 -4.93
CA ALA A 101 -22.62 6.67 -4.95
C ALA A 101 -22.31 7.15 -3.51
N GLU A 102 -21.04 7.08 -3.13
CA GLU A 102 -20.52 7.56 -1.85
C GLU A 102 -20.53 9.10 -1.79
N LEU A 103 -20.83 9.66 -0.63
CA LEU A 103 -20.73 11.10 -0.37
C LEU A 103 -19.26 11.52 -0.53
N SER A 104 -19.00 12.61 -1.26
CA SER A 104 -17.65 13.11 -1.59
C SER A 104 -16.73 13.27 -0.36
N SER A 105 -17.29 13.67 0.78
CA SER A 105 -16.56 13.83 2.05
C SER A 105 -16.10 12.52 2.69
N PHE A 106 -16.90 11.45 2.57
CA PHE A 106 -16.51 10.14 3.08
C PHE A 106 -15.39 9.54 2.24
N ARG A 107 -15.53 9.62 0.91
CA ARG A 107 -14.51 9.20 -0.06
C ARG A 107 -13.16 9.87 0.21
N ARG A 108 -13.16 11.18 0.44
CA ARG A 108 -11.97 11.96 0.82
C ARG A 108 -11.31 11.41 2.09
N THR A 109 -12.10 11.15 3.11
CA THR A 109 -11.61 10.62 4.39
C THR A 109 -11.03 9.21 4.24
N MET A 110 -11.66 8.37 3.41
CA MET A 110 -11.16 7.04 3.10
C MET A 110 -9.83 7.07 2.37
N TRP A 111 -9.65 7.98 1.41
CA TRP A 111 -8.37 8.13 0.74
C TRP A 111 -7.25 8.58 1.68
N LEU A 112 -7.49 9.50 2.60
CA LEU A 112 -6.49 9.86 3.64
C LEU A 112 -6.08 8.65 4.49
N PHE A 113 -7.06 7.83 4.86
CA PHE A 113 -6.82 6.63 5.64
C PHE A 113 -6.02 5.59 4.84
N ILE A 114 -6.39 5.39 3.57
CA ILE A 114 -5.68 4.51 2.63
C ILE A 114 -4.24 4.99 2.43
N ASP A 115 -4.00 6.27 2.18
CA ASP A 115 -2.65 6.81 1.98
C ASP A 115 -1.78 6.58 3.21
N THR A 116 -2.31 6.86 4.40
CA THR A 116 -1.59 6.62 5.66
C THR A 116 -1.27 5.14 5.85
N LEU A 117 -2.26 4.26 5.68
CA LEU A 117 -2.07 2.82 5.81
C LEU A 117 -1.10 2.29 4.74
N PHE A 118 -1.22 2.79 3.51
CA PHE A 118 -0.39 2.44 2.37
C PHE A 118 1.08 2.74 2.66
N VAL A 119 1.39 3.94 3.16
CA VAL A 119 2.74 4.36 3.53
C VAL A 119 3.33 3.41 4.57
N VAL A 120 2.59 3.17 5.66
CA VAL A 120 3.07 2.31 6.76
C VAL A 120 3.32 0.88 6.29
N VAL A 121 2.35 0.30 5.57
CA VAL A 121 2.42 -1.09 5.09
C VAL A 121 3.54 -1.26 4.06
N ASN A 122 3.58 -0.42 3.03
CA ASN A 122 4.57 -0.54 1.95
C ASN A 122 5.97 -0.21 2.43
N ALA A 123 6.16 0.80 3.28
CA ALA A 123 7.48 1.05 3.87
C ALA A 123 7.94 -0.17 4.69
N THR A 124 7.05 -0.79 5.47
CA THR A 124 7.37 -1.98 6.27
C THR A 124 7.74 -3.17 5.39
N VAL A 125 6.94 -3.47 4.36
CA VAL A 125 7.22 -4.54 3.39
C VAL A 125 8.53 -4.28 2.66
N GLY A 126 8.72 -3.06 2.15
CA GLY A 126 9.89 -2.67 1.40
C GLY A 126 11.18 -2.79 2.22
N MET A 127 11.16 -2.28 3.46
CA MET A 127 12.29 -2.40 4.39
C MET A 127 12.63 -3.85 4.74
N ARG A 128 11.63 -4.73 4.84
CA ARG A 128 11.85 -6.18 5.06
C ARG A 128 12.51 -6.83 3.86
N LEU A 129 11.99 -6.59 2.66
CA LEU A 129 12.57 -7.08 1.41
C LEU A 129 14.01 -6.61 1.20
N LEU A 130 14.31 -5.35 1.56
CA LEU A 130 15.67 -4.78 1.51
C LEU A 130 16.64 -5.46 2.49
N ARG A 131 16.15 -5.83 3.68
CA ARG A 131 16.91 -6.55 4.70
C ARG A 131 17.09 -8.03 4.36
N GLY A 132 16.42 -8.54 3.32
CA GLY A 132 16.44 -9.95 2.94
C GLY A 132 15.85 -10.85 4.02
N ARG A 133 14.96 -10.30 4.85
CA ARG A 133 14.25 -11.02 5.90
C ARG A 133 12.84 -11.31 5.47
#